data_AF-A0A956CND6-F1
#
_entry.id   AF-A0A956CND6-F1
#
_cell.length_a   1.000
_cell.length_b   1.000
_cell.length_c   1.000
_cell.angle_alpha   90.00
_cell.angle_beta   90.00
_cell.angle_gamma   90.00
#
_symmetry.space_group_name_H-M   'P 1'
#
loop_
_entity.id
_entity.type
_entity.pdbx_description
1 polymer ?
#
loop_
_entity_poly.entity_id
_entity_poly.type
_entity_poly.pdbx_seq_one_letter_code
_entity_poly.pdbx_strand_id
1 'polypeptide(L)'
;WKQLERAFRKMLHRIVGKGKTDLEFFLWHNLGIIYRDRQQNYEAAAETFRMASRVKPQDQTERQILAELFAMMPNRVEDAIAEHQYLLREDPQRVDSYRALYRLYFDSHQHDKAWCLAAALTFLNKADAEQKKFYDQYKPVGVNMTARLDNQRWVKDLFHPDESLYVGKLFEPISYGVLGAKAQNDKALHLLKKYEVDPNASTVTFALTYKFVAQVLNLQYVPRLFLRNDQPGPFLHVPGSAPPAVVCFSSFLSGFTPMQLGFVIGRHLSYYRGEHFIRTLVTSHTELKAILLAGLNVAGALPPTPETAPTAQVLQSRLTPAQLDPLRTIAKEFVKAEPNADVKRWIQAVELTACRTGFLFCNDLMIAAQMIQSLPPETPVDLPPKEKIKELVLFSVSEQYFRLREFLGLRIRI
;
A
#
# COMPACT_ATOMS: atom_id res chain seq x y z
N TRP A 1 21.74 27.09 -35.76
CA TRP A 1 21.22 26.54 -34.49
C TRP A 1 20.97 27.60 -33.41
N LYS A 2 21.96 28.40 -32.98
CA LYS A 2 21.75 29.48 -31.99
C LYS A 2 20.64 30.50 -32.37
N GLN A 3 20.51 30.83 -33.65
CA GLN A 3 19.42 31.69 -34.14
C GLN A 3 18.03 31.03 -34.03
N LEU A 4 17.96 29.72 -34.29
CA LEU A 4 16.74 28.93 -34.20
C LEU A 4 16.30 28.77 -32.73
N GLU A 5 17.24 28.50 -31.83
CA GLU A 5 17.01 28.52 -30.38
C GLU A 5 16.44 29.86 -29.91
N ARG A 6 17.06 30.98 -30.34
CA ARG A 6 16.58 32.32 -30.00
C ARG A 6 15.18 32.61 -30.56
N ALA A 7 14.86 32.08 -31.74
CA ALA A 7 13.53 32.19 -32.32
C ALA A 7 12.50 31.42 -31.48
N PHE A 8 12.78 30.17 -31.13
CA PHE A 8 11.92 29.35 -30.27
C PHE A 8 11.70 29.99 -28.89
N ARG A 9 12.75 30.46 -28.21
CA ARG A 9 12.63 31.18 -26.92
C ARG A 9 11.74 32.42 -27.02
N LYS A 10 11.89 33.22 -28.09
CA LYS A 10 11.04 34.41 -28.32
C LYS A 10 9.59 34.04 -28.57
N MET A 11 9.33 32.95 -29.30
CA MET A 11 7.97 32.46 -29.54
C MET A 11 7.32 31.93 -28.26
N LEU A 12 8.06 31.16 -27.45
CA LEU A 12 7.61 30.69 -26.15
C LEU A 12 7.23 31.85 -25.22
N HIS A 13 8.08 32.87 -25.09
CA HIS A 13 7.75 34.06 -24.30
C HIS A 13 6.46 34.75 -24.75
N ARG A 14 6.06 34.61 -26.02
CA ARG A 14 4.82 35.21 -26.54
C ARG A 14 3.59 34.34 -26.31
N ILE A 15 3.74 33.04 -26.07
CA ILE A 15 2.66 32.05 -26.12
C ILE A 15 2.39 31.38 -24.77
N VAL A 16 3.39 31.25 -23.90
CA VAL A 16 3.26 30.62 -22.58
C VAL A 16 2.06 31.18 -21.82
N GLY A 17 1.17 30.29 -21.37
CA GLY A 17 -0.02 30.64 -20.58
C GLY A 17 -1.17 31.28 -21.37
N LYS A 18 -1.09 31.34 -22.71
CA LYS A 18 -2.15 31.93 -23.56
C LYS A 18 -3.12 30.91 -24.17
N GLY A 19 -3.19 29.69 -23.59
CA GLY A 19 -4.14 28.65 -24.00
C GLY A 19 -3.85 27.96 -25.35
N LYS A 20 -2.68 28.19 -25.96
CA LYS A 20 -2.25 27.49 -27.20
C LYS A 20 -1.38 26.28 -26.87
N THR A 21 -1.97 25.31 -26.16
CA THR A 21 -1.29 24.15 -25.57
C THR A 21 -0.47 23.33 -26.57
N ASP A 22 -1.01 23.04 -27.75
CA ASP A 22 -0.30 22.23 -28.76
C ASP A 22 0.93 22.94 -29.33
N LEU A 23 0.82 24.24 -29.59
CA LEU A 23 1.93 25.05 -30.08
C LEU A 23 2.98 25.24 -28.99
N GLU A 24 2.54 25.49 -27.75
CA GLU A 24 3.45 25.61 -26.60
C GLU A 24 4.26 24.32 -26.41
N PHE A 25 3.59 23.16 -26.42
CA PHE A 25 4.24 21.85 -26.37
C PHE A 25 5.25 21.67 -27.50
N PHE A 26 4.83 21.93 -28.75
CA PHE A 26 5.70 21.79 -29.92
C PHE A 26 6.95 22.66 -29.82
N LEU A 27 6.82 23.91 -29.35
CA LEU A 27 7.96 24.81 -29.19
C LEU A 27 8.91 24.33 -28.08
N TRP A 28 8.40 23.85 -26.95
CA TRP A 28 9.23 23.28 -25.88
C TRP A 28 9.96 22.01 -26.32
N HIS A 29 9.25 21.07 -26.96
CA HIS A 29 9.80 19.80 -27.46
C HIS A 29 10.94 20.03 -28.46
N ASN A 30 10.71 20.85 -29.50
CA ASN A 30 11.73 21.13 -30.50
C ASN A 30 12.93 21.87 -29.93
N LEU A 31 12.72 22.75 -28.95
CA LEU A 31 13.82 23.42 -28.26
C LEU A 31 14.67 22.41 -27.47
N GLY A 32 14.03 21.42 -26.83
CA GLY A 32 14.73 20.32 -26.16
C GLY A 32 15.55 19.45 -27.10
N ILE A 33 15.01 19.11 -28.28
CA ILE A 33 15.76 18.38 -29.33
C ILE A 33 17.01 19.18 -29.75
N ILE A 34 16.88 20.49 -29.94
CA ILE A 34 18.03 21.34 -30.31
C ILE A 34 19.11 21.31 -29.22
N TYR A 35 18.73 21.41 -27.94
CA TYR A 35 19.70 21.34 -26.85
C TYR A 35 20.37 19.97 -26.74
N ARG A 36 19.60 18.88 -26.85
CA ARG A 36 20.11 17.51 -26.76
C ARG A 36 21.05 17.17 -27.92
N ASP A 37 20.58 17.33 -29.16
CA ASP A 37 21.24 16.75 -30.33
C ASP A 37 22.27 17.68 -30.96
N ARG A 38 22.04 19.00 -30.88
CA ARG A 38 22.90 20.00 -31.57
C ARG A 38 23.85 20.71 -30.63
N GLN A 39 23.43 20.97 -29.40
CA GLN A 39 24.26 21.70 -28.43
C GLN A 39 24.87 20.81 -27.36
N GLN A 40 24.41 19.55 -27.25
CA GLN A 40 24.78 18.62 -26.18
C GLN A 40 24.68 19.24 -24.78
N ASN A 41 23.75 20.19 -24.61
CA ASN A 41 23.47 20.82 -23.33
C ASN A 41 22.31 20.08 -22.66
N TYR A 42 22.66 19.00 -21.95
CA TYR A 42 21.68 18.09 -21.37
C TYR A 42 20.85 18.74 -20.25
N GLU A 43 21.41 19.68 -19.48
CA GLU A 43 20.66 20.43 -18.47
C GLU A 43 19.58 21.30 -19.10
N ALA A 44 19.93 22.09 -20.12
CA ALA A 44 18.98 22.92 -20.83
C ALA A 44 17.91 22.08 -21.55
N ALA A 45 18.30 20.94 -22.12
CA ALA A 45 17.38 19.99 -22.72
C ALA A 45 16.37 19.46 -21.69
N ALA A 46 16.86 19.02 -20.52
CA ALA A 46 16.02 18.50 -19.46
C ALA A 46 14.99 19.54 -18.96
N GLU A 47 15.39 20.80 -18.77
CA GLU A 47 14.42 21.84 -18.38
C GLU A 47 13.35 22.06 -19.44
N THR A 48 13.71 22.06 -20.72
CA THR A 48 12.72 22.23 -21.80
C THR A 48 11.75 21.06 -21.91
N PHE A 49 12.23 19.82 -21.79
CA PHE A 49 11.36 18.65 -21.81
C PHE A 49 10.48 18.56 -20.55
N ARG A 50 10.97 19.03 -19.40
CA ARG A 50 10.15 19.18 -18.19
C ARG A 50 9.03 20.19 -18.37
N MET A 51 9.28 21.29 -19.09
CA MET A 51 8.21 22.22 -19.44
C MET A 51 7.22 21.59 -20.42
N ALA A 52 7.71 20.85 -21.43
CA ALA A 52 6.84 20.13 -22.36
C ALA A 52 5.93 19.11 -21.64
N SER A 53 6.46 18.33 -20.69
CA SER A 53 5.69 17.35 -19.92
C SER A 53 4.66 17.98 -19.00
N ARG A 54 4.85 19.23 -18.56
CA ARG A 54 3.82 19.99 -17.82
C ARG A 54 2.67 20.44 -18.71
N VAL A 55 2.95 20.76 -19.97
CA VAL A 55 1.94 21.21 -20.95
C VAL A 55 1.07 20.04 -21.39
N LYS A 56 1.67 18.85 -21.58
CA LYS A 56 0.96 17.60 -21.87
C LYS A 56 1.31 16.50 -20.86
N PRO A 57 0.70 16.50 -19.66
CA PRO A 57 1.03 15.51 -18.61
C PRO A 57 0.73 14.06 -18.97
N GLN A 58 -0.21 13.84 -19.89
CA GLN A 58 -0.63 12.51 -20.35
C GLN A 58 0.36 11.89 -21.34
N ASP A 59 1.21 12.70 -21.97
CA ASP A 59 2.20 12.22 -22.92
C ASP A 59 3.43 11.69 -22.18
N GLN A 60 3.62 10.37 -22.23
CA GLN A 60 4.74 9.70 -21.58
C GLN A 60 6.07 9.88 -22.33
N THR A 61 6.04 10.29 -23.61
CA THR A 61 7.25 10.39 -24.44
C THR A 61 8.25 11.39 -23.85
N GLU A 62 7.79 12.55 -23.38
CA GLU A 62 8.69 13.55 -22.80
C GLU A 62 9.32 13.08 -21.49
N ARG A 63 8.57 12.33 -20.68
CA ARG A 63 9.08 11.76 -19.43
C ARG A 63 10.09 10.66 -19.68
N GLN A 64 9.90 9.86 -20.73
CA GLN A 64 10.91 8.91 -21.18
C GLN A 64 12.19 9.63 -21.60
N ILE A 65 12.10 10.69 -22.42
CA ILE A 65 13.26 11.47 -22.84
C ILE A 65 13.97 12.07 -21.63
N LEU A 66 13.23 12.59 -20.65
CA LEU A 66 13.77 13.09 -19.39
C LEU A 66 14.54 12.01 -18.62
N ALA A 67 13.97 10.82 -18.47
CA ALA A 67 14.62 9.71 -17.78
C ALA A 67 15.94 9.31 -18.44
N GLU A 68 15.97 9.21 -19.77
CA GLU A 68 17.17 8.91 -20.56
C GLU A 68 18.23 10.02 -20.44
N LEU A 69 17.81 11.29 -20.50
CA LEU A 69 18.70 12.44 -20.34
C LEU A 69 19.31 12.50 -18.93
N PHE A 70 18.49 12.29 -17.89
CA PHE A 70 18.96 12.28 -16.52
C PHE A 70 19.93 11.13 -16.26
N ALA A 71 19.70 9.95 -16.86
CA ALA A 71 20.61 8.81 -16.75
C ALA A 71 21.99 9.08 -17.38
N MET A 72 22.09 9.96 -18.39
CA MET A 72 23.38 10.37 -18.97
C MET A 72 24.16 11.35 -18.10
N MET A 73 23.53 11.95 -17.08
CA MET A 73 24.15 12.94 -16.19
C MET A 73 24.44 12.31 -14.83
N PRO A 74 25.71 12.10 -14.44
CA PRO A 74 26.07 11.43 -13.18
C PRO A 74 25.45 12.09 -11.93
N ASN A 75 25.29 13.41 -11.95
CA ASN A 75 24.74 14.17 -10.82
C ASN A 75 23.19 14.16 -10.76
N ARG A 76 22.51 13.51 -11.71
CA ARG A 76 21.04 13.54 -11.85
C ARG A 76 20.41 12.14 -11.88
N VAL A 77 21.13 11.11 -11.45
CA VAL A 77 20.64 9.71 -11.42
C VAL A 77 19.33 9.57 -10.65
N GLU A 78 19.19 10.26 -9.50
CA GLU A 78 17.96 10.24 -8.70
C GLU A 78 16.75 10.80 -9.45
N ASP A 79 16.94 11.78 -10.33
CA ASP A 79 15.86 12.29 -11.17
C ASP A 79 15.46 11.30 -12.26
N ALA A 80 16.43 10.55 -12.81
CA ALA A 80 16.16 9.47 -13.76
C ALA A 80 15.32 8.36 -13.10
N ILE A 81 15.68 7.99 -11.87
CA ILE A 81 14.92 7.03 -11.06
C ILE A 81 13.50 7.54 -10.84
N ALA A 82 13.34 8.81 -10.44
CA ALA A 82 12.02 9.40 -10.19
C ALA A 82 11.10 9.39 -11.43
N GLU A 83 11.63 9.70 -12.63
CA GLU A 83 10.86 9.64 -13.87
C GLU A 83 10.48 8.19 -14.24
N HIS A 84 11.39 7.22 -14.11
CA HIS A 84 11.04 5.82 -14.35
C HIS A 84 10.01 5.27 -13.35
N GLN A 85 10.09 5.66 -12.07
CA GLN A 85 9.08 5.33 -11.05
C GLN A 85 7.73 5.97 -11.35
N TYR A 86 7.71 7.17 -11.94
CA TYR A 86 6.47 7.78 -12.43
C TYR A 86 5.90 6.98 -13.61
N LEU A 87 6.73 6.68 -14.62
CA LEU A 87 6.32 5.93 -15.79
C LEU A 87 5.75 4.55 -15.43
N LEU A 88 6.33 3.86 -14.43
CA LEU A 88 5.80 2.60 -13.93
C LEU A 88 4.44 2.72 -13.27
N ARG A 89 4.18 3.81 -12.52
CA ARG A 89 2.86 4.03 -11.91
C ARG A 89 1.75 4.20 -12.95
N GLU A 90 2.06 4.87 -14.06
CA GLU A 90 1.13 5.06 -15.18
C GLU A 90 0.99 3.78 -16.03
N ASP A 91 2.11 3.12 -16.34
CA ASP A 91 2.15 1.84 -17.06
C ASP A 91 2.99 0.78 -16.31
N PRO A 92 2.34 -0.05 -15.47
CA PRO A 92 3.04 -1.08 -14.69
C PRO A 92 3.64 -2.22 -15.52
N GLN A 93 3.31 -2.32 -16.81
CA GLN A 93 3.84 -3.35 -17.71
C GLN A 93 5.06 -2.89 -18.50
N ARG A 94 5.52 -1.65 -18.29
CA ARG A 94 6.63 -1.04 -19.00
C ARG A 94 7.99 -1.65 -18.62
N VAL A 95 8.34 -2.75 -19.31
CA VAL A 95 9.57 -3.52 -19.08
C VAL A 95 10.84 -2.66 -19.14
N ASP A 96 10.88 -1.69 -20.05
CA ASP A 96 12.05 -0.80 -20.21
C ASP A 96 12.35 0.01 -18.95
N SER A 97 11.31 0.46 -18.22
CA SER A 97 11.52 1.17 -16.95
C SER A 97 12.07 0.25 -15.87
N TYR A 98 11.63 -1.01 -15.78
CA TYR A 98 12.22 -1.97 -14.83
C TYR A 98 13.69 -2.23 -15.12
N ARG A 99 14.05 -2.42 -16.40
CA ARG A 99 15.44 -2.65 -16.82
C ARG A 99 16.33 -1.43 -16.61
N ALA A 100 15.81 -0.23 -16.89
CA ALA A 100 16.53 1.01 -16.63
C ALA A 100 16.76 1.20 -15.13
N LEU A 101 15.73 1.04 -14.29
CA LEU A 101 15.87 1.10 -12.83
C LEU A 101 16.84 0.06 -12.29
N TYR A 102 16.78 -1.18 -12.80
CA TYR A 102 17.74 -2.22 -12.44
C TYR A 102 19.18 -1.76 -12.68
N ARG A 103 19.49 -1.26 -13.89
CA ARG A 103 20.83 -0.76 -14.23
C ARG A 103 21.25 0.41 -13.34
N LEU A 104 20.38 1.41 -13.19
CA LEU A 104 20.65 2.60 -12.37
C LEU A 104 20.99 2.22 -10.92
N TYR A 105 20.22 1.31 -10.31
CA TYR A 105 20.50 0.84 -8.95
C TYR A 105 21.73 -0.05 -8.88
N PHE A 106 21.96 -0.91 -9.87
CA PHE A 106 23.11 -1.81 -9.90
C PHE A 106 24.43 -1.03 -10.03
N ASP A 107 24.49 -0.08 -10.97
CA ASP A 107 25.66 0.78 -11.20
C ASP A 107 25.93 1.71 -10.02
N SER A 108 24.87 2.12 -9.31
CA SER A 108 24.95 2.91 -8.07
C SER A 108 25.25 2.05 -6.82
N HIS A 109 25.57 0.77 -6.99
CA HIS A 109 25.87 -0.18 -5.89
C HIS A 109 24.72 -0.35 -4.87
N GLN A 110 23.49 -0.01 -5.27
CA GLN A 110 22.27 -0.20 -4.47
C GLN A 110 21.69 -1.60 -4.75
N HIS A 111 22.47 -2.64 -4.44
CA HIS A 111 22.21 -3.98 -4.95
C HIS A 111 20.92 -4.63 -4.43
N ASP A 112 20.46 -4.32 -3.20
CA ASP A 112 19.17 -4.83 -2.70
C ASP A 112 17.99 -4.30 -3.52
N LYS A 113 18.05 -3.02 -3.92
CA LYS A 113 17.04 -2.43 -4.82
C LYS A 113 17.10 -3.11 -6.19
N ALA A 114 18.29 -3.28 -6.75
CA ALA A 114 18.48 -4.00 -8.01
C ALA A 114 17.94 -5.45 -7.92
N TRP A 115 18.12 -6.13 -6.78
CA TRP A 115 17.58 -7.48 -6.57
C TRP A 115 16.05 -7.49 -6.57
N CYS A 116 15.40 -6.49 -5.96
CA CYS A 116 13.94 -6.35 -6.02
C CYS A 116 13.46 -6.15 -7.48
N LEU A 117 14.17 -5.36 -8.28
CA LEU A 117 13.88 -5.18 -9.70
C LEU A 117 14.05 -6.49 -10.48
N ALA A 118 15.11 -7.27 -10.21
CA ALA A 118 15.32 -8.60 -10.80
C ALA A 118 14.22 -9.59 -10.39
N ALA A 119 13.75 -9.55 -9.14
CA ALA A 119 12.63 -10.34 -8.64
C ALA A 119 11.33 -10.00 -9.39
N ALA A 120 11.02 -8.72 -9.56
CA ALA A 120 9.86 -8.26 -10.32
C ALA A 120 9.94 -8.65 -11.81
N LEU A 121 11.10 -8.47 -12.46
CA LEU A 121 11.32 -8.89 -13.85
C LEU A 121 11.19 -10.40 -14.02
N THR A 122 11.65 -11.19 -13.04
CA THR A 122 11.51 -12.65 -13.04
C THR A 122 10.05 -13.05 -12.88
N PHE A 123 9.33 -12.42 -11.96
CA PHE A 123 7.88 -12.62 -11.76
C PHE A 123 7.08 -12.31 -13.04
N LEU A 124 7.42 -11.23 -13.74
CA LEU A 124 6.79 -10.85 -15.00
C LEU A 124 7.23 -11.70 -16.21
N ASN A 125 8.16 -12.65 -16.01
CA ASN A 125 8.77 -13.46 -17.06
C ASN A 125 9.44 -12.61 -18.16
N LYS A 126 10.11 -11.52 -17.75
CA LYS A 126 10.83 -10.55 -18.61
C LYS A 126 12.31 -10.36 -18.25
N ALA A 127 12.78 -11.04 -17.19
CA ALA A 127 14.18 -11.07 -16.80
C ALA A 127 15.06 -11.76 -17.85
N ASP A 128 16.27 -11.23 -18.04
CA ASP A 128 17.33 -11.95 -18.76
C ASP A 128 18.01 -13.00 -17.86
N ALA A 129 18.95 -13.75 -18.45
CA ALA A 129 19.64 -14.83 -17.75
C ALA A 129 20.49 -14.34 -16.56
N GLU A 130 21.09 -13.15 -16.67
CA GLU A 130 21.93 -12.58 -15.61
C GLU A 130 21.08 -12.10 -14.44
N GLN A 131 20.00 -11.36 -14.72
CA GLN A 131 19.03 -10.91 -13.72
C GLN A 131 18.39 -12.08 -12.99
N LYS A 132 17.98 -13.12 -13.72
CA LYS A 132 17.41 -14.32 -13.10
C LYS A 132 18.42 -15.01 -12.20
N LYS A 133 19.66 -15.19 -12.66
CA LYS A 133 20.74 -15.78 -11.85
C LYS A 133 21.03 -14.94 -10.61
N PHE A 134 21.06 -13.62 -10.73
CA PHE A 134 21.24 -12.71 -9.60
C PHE A 134 20.09 -12.81 -8.59
N TYR A 135 18.85 -12.87 -9.06
CA TYR A 135 17.68 -13.10 -8.20
C TYR A 135 17.79 -14.43 -7.44
N ASP A 136 18.03 -15.53 -8.17
CA ASP A 136 18.07 -16.89 -7.61
C ASP A 136 19.25 -17.05 -6.62
N GLN A 137 20.40 -16.43 -6.90
CA GLN A 137 21.59 -16.49 -6.04
C GLN A 137 21.36 -15.85 -4.66
N TYR A 138 20.65 -14.72 -4.60
CA TYR A 138 20.42 -13.97 -3.36
C TYR A 138 19.01 -14.16 -2.79
N LYS A 139 18.26 -15.13 -3.31
CA LYS A 139 16.91 -15.43 -2.83
C LYS A 139 16.96 -15.89 -1.37
N PRO A 140 16.30 -15.20 -0.43
CA PRO A 140 16.39 -15.53 0.98
C PRO A 140 15.66 -16.84 1.30
N VAL A 141 16.29 -17.66 2.15
CA VAL A 141 15.67 -18.88 2.70
C VAL A 141 14.82 -18.48 3.91
N GLY A 142 13.60 -18.04 3.64
CA GLY A 142 12.65 -17.57 4.65
C GLY A 142 12.76 -16.07 4.96
N VAL A 143 12.03 -15.62 5.98
CA VAL A 143 11.90 -14.21 6.36
C VAL A 143 12.31 -14.05 7.82
N ASN A 144 13.35 -13.26 8.05
CA ASN A 144 13.82 -12.91 9.39
C ASN A 144 13.89 -11.39 9.50
N MET A 145 13.03 -10.82 10.35
CA MET A 145 12.93 -9.38 10.56
C MET A 145 13.48 -9.03 11.94
N THR A 146 14.38 -8.05 11.99
CA THR A 146 15.10 -7.67 13.21
C THR A 146 14.48 -6.48 13.96
N ALA A 147 13.57 -5.75 13.30
CA ALA A 147 12.92 -4.58 13.86
C ALA A 147 11.39 -4.76 13.94
N ARG A 148 10.75 -3.95 14.79
CA ARG A 148 9.30 -3.83 14.87
C ARG A 148 8.86 -2.58 14.13
N LEU A 149 7.74 -2.67 13.43
CA LEU A 149 7.17 -1.61 12.63
C LEU A 149 6.54 -0.54 13.53
N ASP A 150 7.15 0.65 13.54
CA ASP A 150 6.57 1.79 14.22
C ASP A 150 5.43 2.43 13.41
N ASN A 151 4.71 3.37 14.03
CA ASN A 151 3.59 4.07 13.38
C ASN A 151 4.06 4.93 12.19
N GLN A 152 5.29 5.44 12.22
CA GLN A 152 5.81 6.31 11.17
C GLN A 152 6.05 5.51 9.89
N ARG A 153 6.70 4.34 9.98
CA ARG A 153 6.97 3.44 8.86
C ARG A 153 5.70 2.79 8.33
N TRP A 154 4.79 2.42 9.23
CA TRP A 154 3.47 1.94 8.87
C TRP A 154 2.73 2.92 7.93
N VAL A 155 2.64 4.19 8.31
CA VAL A 155 1.93 5.22 7.51
C VAL A 155 2.74 5.70 6.30
N LYS A 156 4.07 5.87 6.42
CA LYS A 156 4.88 6.47 5.35
C LYS A 156 5.23 5.46 4.25
N ASP A 157 5.49 4.21 4.64
CA ASP A 157 6.11 3.23 3.77
C ASP A 157 5.20 2.03 3.48
N LEU A 158 4.22 1.68 4.31
CA LEU A 158 3.34 0.53 4.04
C LEU A 158 1.96 0.91 3.51
N PHE A 159 1.38 2.02 4.02
CA PHE A 159 0.08 2.51 3.56
C PHE A 159 0.03 2.71 2.05
N HIS A 160 -1.06 2.24 1.47
CA HIS A 160 -1.39 2.57 0.09
C HIS A 160 -1.66 4.08 -0.02
N PRO A 161 -1.13 4.79 -1.04
CA PRO A 161 -1.30 6.25 -1.17
C PRO A 161 -2.75 6.73 -1.25
N ASP A 162 -3.67 5.88 -1.74
CA ASP A 162 -5.11 6.19 -1.81
C ASP A 162 -5.85 5.99 -0.47
N GLU A 163 -5.17 5.52 0.57
CA GLU A 163 -5.79 5.29 1.86
C GLU A 163 -5.96 6.62 2.62
N SER A 164 -7.21 7.06 2.82
CA SER A 164 -7.52 8.26 3.61
C SER A 164 -7.17 8.06 5.08
N LEU A 165 -6.19 8.85 5.55
CA LEU A 165 -5.81 8.91 6.96
C LEU A 165 -6.95 9.43 7.84
N TYR A 166 -7.74 10.37 7.34
CA TYR A 166 -8.85 10.94 8.11
C TYR A 166 -9.95 9.92 8.33
N VAL A 167 -10.34 9.17 7.29
CA VAL A 167 -11.37 8.12 7.42
C VAL A 167 -10.93 7.05 8.42
N GLY A 168 -9.68 6.56 8.31
CA GLY A 168 -9.14 5.58 9.26
C GLY A 168 -9.11 6.13 10.70
N LYS A 169 -8.66 7.38 10.88
CA LYS A 169 -8.61 8.03 12.21
C LYS A 169 -9.98 8.32 12.81
N LEU A 170 -11.03 8.52 12.00
CA LEU A 170 -12.41 8.57 12.47
C LEU A 170 -12.90 7.20 12.92
N PHE A 171 -12.58 6.16 12.15
CA PHE A 171 -13.02 4.80 12.47
C PHE A 171 -12.37 4.22 13.72
N GLU A 172 -11.15 4.63 14.07
CA GLU A 172 -10.46 4.18 15.28
C GLU A 172 -11.32 4.34 16.56
N PRO A 173 -11.79 5.54 16.96
CA PRO A 173 -12.68 5.70 18.10
C PRO A 173 -14.08 5.11 17.86
N ILE A 174 -14.63 5.22 16.64
CA ILE A 174 -15.96 4.67 16.31
C ILE A 174 -16.01 3.15 16.50
N SER A 175 -14.91 2.46 16.20
CA SER A 175 -14.82 0.99 16.28
C SER A 175 -15.10 0.46 17.68
N TYR A 176 -14.75 1.21 18.75
CA TYR A 176 -15.09 0.83 20.12
C TYR A 176 -16.61 0.84 20.36
N GLY A 177 -17.30 1.86 19.85
CA GLY A 177 -18.76 1.95 19.94
C GLY A 177 -19.45 0.82 19.18
N VAL A 178 -18.95 0.50 17.98
CA VAL A 178 -19.47 -0.60 17.16
C VAL A 178 -19.18 -1.96 17.81
N LEU A 179 -17.99 -2.18 18.35
CA LEU A 179 -17.65 -3.40 19.07
C LEU A 179 -18.56 -3.57 20.29
N GLY A 180 -18.75 -2.51 21.08
CA GLY A 180 -19.64 -2.54 22.25
C GLY A 180 -21.11 -2.84 21.89
N ALA A 181 -21.56 -2.45 20.70
CA ALA A 181 -22.89 -2.78 20.19
C ALA A 181 -23.02 -4.22 19.68
N LYS A 182 -21.97 -4.76 19.06
CA LYS A 182 -21.93 -6.14 18.52
C LYS A 182 -21.43 -7.18 19.52
N ALA A 183 -20.96 -6.75 20.70
CA ALA A 183 -20.30 -7.61 21.67
C ALA A 183 -21.17 -8.79 22.12
N GLN A 184 -20.61 -9.99 22.05
CA GLN A 184 -21.24 -11.23 22.50
C GLN A 184 -20.27 -12.00 23.38
N ASN A 185 -20.81 -12.87 24.24
CA ASN A 185 -19.99 -13.74 25.06
C ASN A 185 -19.41 -14.91 24.23
N ASP A 186 -18.32 -15.51 24.73
CA ASP A 186 -17.61 -16.61 24.06
C ASP A 186 -18.52 -17.81 23.75
N LYS A 187 -19.54 -18.08 24.59
CA LYS A 187 -20.50 -19.18 24.36
C LYS A 187 -21.36 -18.94 23.12
N ALA A 188 -21.87 -17.71 22.95
CA ALA A 188 -22.66 -17.32 21.78
C ALA A 188 -21.82 -17.31 20.48
N LEU A 189 -20.53 -17.02 20.60
CA LEU A 189 -19.58 -17.00 19.49
C LEU A 189 -18.91 -18.36 19.22
N HIS A 190 -19.29 -19.41 19.96
CA HIS A 190 -18.69 -20.74 19.88
C HIS A 190 -17.16 -20.78 20.10
N LEU A 191 -16.64 -19.84 20.91
CA LEU A 191 -15.23 -19.76 21.31
C LEU A 191 -14.99 -20.66 22.52
N LEU A 192 -14.60 -21.91 22.27
CA LEU A 192 -14.34 -22.88 23.34
C LEU A 192 -12.89 -22.80 23.82
N LYS A 193 -12.71 -22.71 25.14
CA LYS A 193 -11.39 -22.57 25.79
C LYS A 193 -10.37 -23.64 25.38
N LYS A 194 -10.82 -24.87 25.09
CA LYS A 194 -9.96 -25.97 24.64
C LYS A 194 -9.25 -25.72 23.29
N TYR A 195 -9.76 -24.81 22.47
CA TYR A 195 -9.15 -24.43 21.19
C TYR A 195 -8.35 -23.13 21.29
N GLU A 196 -8.42 -22.42 22.41
CA GLU A 196 -7.63 -21.21 22.61
C GLU A 196 -6.16 -21.59 22.76
N VAL A 197 -5.30 -20.95 21.98
CA VAL A 197 -3.87 -21.21 21.95
C VAL A 197 -3.15 -19.93 22.33
N ASP A 198 -2.24 -20.02 23.30
CA ASP A 198 -1.27 -18.97 23.56
C ASP A 198 -0.12 -19.08 22.52
N PRO A 199 0.03 -18.10 21.62
CA PRO A 199 1.12 -18.12 20.63
C PRO A 199 2.51 -18.12 21.25
N ASN A 200 2.67 -17.71 22.52
CA ASN A 200 3.96 -17.70 23.20
C ASN A 200 4.39 -19.08 23.73
N ALA A 201 3.43 -19.97 23.98
CA ALA A 201 3.68 -21.31 24.51
C ALA A 201 3.52 -22.42 23.45
N SER A 202 3.03 -22.09 22.25
CA SER A 202 2.75 -23.06 21.19
C SER A 202 3.97 -23.38 20.33
N THR A 203 4.08 -24.63 19.90
CA THR A 203 5.05 -25.10 18.89
C THR A 203 4.44 -25.25 17.50
N VAL A 204 3.14 -24.98 17.34
CA VAL A 204 2.45 -25.09 16.06
C VAL A 204 2.93 -23.99 15.11
N THR A 205 3.34 -24.35 13.90
CA THR A 205 3.89 -23.41 12.90
C THR A 205 3.01 -22.18 12.68
N PHE A 206 1.68 -22.38 12.63
CA PHE A 206 0.72 -21.27 12.53
C PHE A 206 0.83 -20.31 13.72
N ALA A 207 0.83 -20.82 14.95
CA ALA A 207 0.92 -20.00 16.15
C ALA A 207 2.28 -19.28 16.28
N LEU A 208 3.37 -19.95 15.89
CA LEU A 208 4.71 -19.33 15.83
C LEU A 208 4.75 -18.19 14.81
N THR A 209 4.19 -18.40 13.63
CA THR A 209 4.10 -17.37 12.58
C THR A 209 3.19 -16.22 13.02
N TYR A 210 2.06 -16.54 13.66
CA TYR A 210 1.12 -15.57 14.24
C TYR A 210 1.79 -14.66 15.26
N LYS A 211 2.55 -15.25 16.20
CA LYS A 211 3.35 -14.52 17.17
C LYS A 211 4.37 -13.61 16.48
N PHE A 212 5.14 -14.14 15.53
CA PHE A 212 6.15 -13.39 14.81
C PHE A 212 5.56 -12.17 14.10
N VAL A 213 4.48 -12.37 13.33
CA VAL A 213 3.79 -11.28 12.62
C VAL A 213 3.24 -10.24 13.59
N ALA A 214 2.56 -10.66 14.66
CA ALA A 214 2.00 -9.75 15.66
C ALA A 214 3.08 -8.88 16.33
N GLN A 215 4.25 -9.48 16.63
CA GLN A 215 5.39 -8.77 17.22
C GLN A 215 6.01 -7.77 16.26
N VAL A 216 6.21 -8.14 14.99
CA VAL A 216 6.76 -7.23 13.98
C VAL A 216 5.78 -6.09 13.68
N LEU A 217 4.48 -6.36 13.56
CA LEU A 217 3.46 -5.34 13.34
C LEU A 217 3.25 -4.41 14.55
N ASN A 218 3.88 -4.72 15.69
CA ASN A 218 3.82 -3.95 16.92
C ASN A 218 2.38 -3.68 17.37
N LEU A 219 1.54 -4.71 17.29
CA LEU A 219 0.13 -4.60 17.65
C LEU A 219 -0.02 -4.34 19.15
N GLN A 220 -0.76 -3.29 19.50
CA GLN A 220 -1.08 -2.96 20.89
C GLN A 220 -1.99 -4.02 21.52
N TYR A 221 -2.92 -4.55 20.72
CA TYR A 221 -3.85 -5.61 21.13
C TYR A 221 -3.79 -6.75 20.12
N VAL A 222 -3.16 -7.86 20.52
CA VAL A 222 -3.11 -9.07 19.71
C VAL A 222 -4.42 -9.85 19.93
N PRO A 223 -5.19 -10.16 18.87
CA PRO A 223 -6.43 -10.90 19.05
C PRO A 223 -6.14 -12.32 19.59
N ARG A 224 -7.05 -12.83 20.41
CA ARG A 224 -6.99 -14.20 20.94
C ARG A 224 -7.03 -15.20 19.78
N LEU A 225 -6.13 -16.16 19.79
CA LEU A 225 -6.01 -17.16 18.74
C LEU A 225 -6.74 -18.45 19.13
N PHE A 226 -7.67 -18.89 18.29
CA PHE A 226 -8.34 -20.18 18.44
C PHE A 226 -8.00 -21.09 17.26
N LEU A 227 -7.48 -22.29 17.51
CA LEU A 227 -7.16 -23.28 16.47
C LEU A 227 -8.19 -24.41 16.47
N ARG A 228 -9.04 -24.45 15.44
CA ARG A 228 -10.06 -25.48 15.20
C ARG A 228 -9.52 -26.55 14.27
N ASN A 229 -8.80 -27.53 14.83
CA ASN A 229 -8.23 -28.64 14.06
C ASN A 229 -9.25 -29.73 13.65
N ASP A 230 -10.46 -29.66 14.17
CA ASP A 230 -11.51 -30.67 14.06
C ASP A 230 -12.57 -30.36 13.00
N GLN A 231 -12.53 -29.17 12.38
CA GLN A 231 -13.42 -28.80 11.29
C GLN A 231 -12.63 -28.11 10.17
N PRO A 232 -12.90 -28.43 8.89
CA PRO A 232 -12.35 -27.69 7.77
C PRO A 232 -12.96 -26.27 7.74
N GLY A 233 -12.17 -25.31 7.28
CA GLY A 233 -12.62 -23.92 7.21
C GLY A 233 -11.47 -22.93 7.02
N PRO A 234 -11.81 -21.64 6.82
CA PRO A 234 -10.81 -20.61 6.56
C PRO A 234 -10.15 -20.06 7.83
N PHE A 235 -9.37 -19.00 7.71
CA PHE A 235 -8.93 -18.18 8.83
C PHE A 235 -9.83 -16.95 8.94
N LEU A 236 -10.53 -16.78 10.07
CA LEU A 236 -11.63 -15.82 10.22
C LEU A 236 -11.44 -14.87 11.41
N HIS A 237 -11.86 -13.63 11.20
CA HIS A 237 -12.20 -12.70 12.27
C HIS A 237 -13.45 -13.19 13.01
N VAL A 238 -13.58 -12.85 14.30
CA VAL A 238 -14.80 -13.11 15.06
C VAL A 238 -15.46 -11.78 15.44
N PRO A 239 -16.36 -11.24 14.58
CA PRO A 239 -17.09 -10.01 14.86
C PRO A 239 -17.84 -10.11 16.19
N GLY A 240 -17.70 -9.10 17.04
CA GLY A 240 -18.37 -9.08 18.36
C GLY A 240 -17.62 -9.81 19.47
N SER A 241 -16.46 -10.40 19.22
CA SER A 241 -15.60 -10.89 20.31
C SER A 241 -14.93 -9.71 21.02
N ALA A 242 -15.11 -9.61 22.34
CA ALA A 242 -14.46 -8.61 23.19
C ALA A 242 -13.92 -9.31 24.46
N PRO A 243 -12.59 -9.50 24.62
CA PRO A 243 -11.51 -9.04 23.74
C PRO A 243 -11.51 -9.68 22.34
N PRO A 244 -10.98 -8.99 21.31
CA PRO A 244 -10.98 -9.48 19.93
C PRO A 244 -10.38 -10.88 19.79
N ALA A 245 -10.96 -11.67 18.90
CA ALA A 245 -10.53 -13.05 18.64
C ALA A 245 -10.50 -13.35 17.14
N VAL A 246 -9.68 -14.34 16.79
CA VAL A 246 -9.58 -14.95 15.47
C VAL A 246 -9.66 -16.47 15.59
N VAL A 247 -10.21 -17.12 14.58
CA VAL A 247 -10.32 -18.58 14.52
C VAL A 247 -9.65 -19.08 13.25
N CYS A 248 -8.63 -19.92 13.40
CA CYS A 248 -8.03 -20.65 12.30
C CYS A 248 -8.54 -22.08 12.31
N PHE A 249 -9.24 -22.47 11.23
CA PHE A 249 -9.72 -23.83 11.04
C PHE A 249 -8.67 -24.70 10.35
N SER A 250 -8.93 -26.01 10.25
CA SER A 250 -7.90 -27.01 9.90
C SER A 250 -7.30 -26.82 8.51
N SER A 251 -8.00 -26.17 7.57
CA SER A 251 -7.52 -25.95 6.20
C SER A 251 -6.27 -25.08 6.12
N PHE A 252 -5.97 -24.27 7.15
CA PHE A 252 -4.76 -23.44 7.22
C PHE A 252 -3.71 -23.97 8.21
N LEU A 253 -3.96 -25.12 8.84
CA LEU A 253 -3.04 -25.72 9.83
C LEU A 253 -2.06 -26.73 9.21
N SER A 254 -2.30 -27.18 7.99
CA SER A 254 -1.43 -28.14 7.28
C SER A 254 -1.26 -27.75 5.80
N GLY A 255 -0.15 -28.15 5.19
CA GLY A 255 0.12 -27.90 3.76
C GLY A 255 0.63 -26.50 3.40
N PHE A 256 0.69 -25.57 4.36
CA PHE A 256 1.23 -24.23 4.14
C PHE A 256 2.67 -24.12 4.62
N THR A 257 3.50 -23.47 3.80
CA THR A 257 4.86 -23.07 4.20
C THR A 257 4.81 -21.85 5.13
N PRO A 258 5.87 -21.61 5.95
CA PRO A 258 5.93 -20.41 6.79
C PRO A 258 5.79 -19.09 6.02
N MET A 259 6.30 -19.01 4.78
CA MET A 259 6.16 -17.81 3.94
C MET A 259 4.71 -17.59 3.48
N GLN A 260 3.99 -18.66 3.10
CA GLN A 260 2.57 -18.57 2.77
C GLN A 260 1.73 -18.17 4.00
N LEU A 261 2.02 -18.76 5.17
CA LEU A 261 1.39 -18.36 6.43
C LEU A 261 1.71 -16.91 6.78
N GLY A 262 2.95 -16.46 6.56
CA GLY A 262 3.38 -15.08 6.74
C GLY A 262 2.52 -14.11 5.92
N PHE A 263 2.22 -14.44 4.67
CA PHE A 263 1.32 -13.63 3.84
C PHE A 263 -0.09 -13.55 4.44
N VAL A 264 -0.70 -14.71 4.70
CA VAL A 264 -2.09 -14.82 5.17
C VAL A 264 -2.26 -14.11 6.52
N ILE A 265 -1.38 -14.42 7.48
CA ILE A 265 -1.41 -13.87 8.82
C ILE A 265 -1.03 -12.38 8.81
N GLY A 266 -0.01 -11.98 8.05
CA GLY A 266 0.40 -10.58 7.87
C GLY A 266 -0.73 -9.70 7.40
N ARG A 267 -1.40 -10.13 6.33
CA ARG A 267 -2.59 -9.46 5.80
C ARG A 267 -3.72 -9.40 6.82
N HIS A 268 -4.03 -10.53 7.48
CA HIS A 268 -5.15 -10.59 8.42
C HIS A 268 -4.92 -9.75 9.70
N LEU A 269 -3.71 -9.78 10.24
CA LEU A 269 -3.35 -9.03 11.44
C LEU A 269 -3.17 -7.53 11.21
N SER A 270 -2.96 -7.11 9.97
CA SER A 270 -2.93 -5.70 9.59
C SER A 270 -4.23 -4.97 9.99
N TYR A 271 -5.38 -5.67 9.92
CA TYR A 271 -6.67 -5.10 10.30
C TYR A 271 -6.84 -4.86 11.79
N TYR A 272 -5.97 -5.37 12.65
CA TYR A 272 -6.06 -5.15 14.10
C TYR A 272 -5.34 -3.88 14.56
N ARG A 273 -4.89 -3.06 13.62
CA ARG A 273 -4.48 -1.68 13.89
C ARG A 273 -5.72 -0.79 13.97
N GLY A 274 -5.70 0.19 14.88
CA GLY A 274 -6.91 0.91 15.32
C GLY A 274 -7.69 1.53 14.16
N GLU A 275 -6.98 2.11 13.21
CA GLU A 275 -7.54 2.73 12.01
C GLU A 275 -8.18 1.76 11.02
N HIS A 276 -7.84 0.47 11.08
CA HIS A 276 -8.39 -0.58 10.19
C HIS A 276 -9.38 -1.51 10.89
N PHE A 277 -9.40 -1.49 12.23
CA PHE A 277 -10.13 -2.47 13.06
C PHE A 277 -11.60 -2.60 12.75
N ILE A 278 -12.25 -1.50 12.33
CA ILE A 278 -13.66 -1.52 11.93
C ILE A 278 -13.96 -2.55 10.83
N ARG A 279 -13.01 -2.85 9.93
CA ARG A 279 -13.18 -3.86 8.87
C ARG A 279 -13.39 -5.27 9.41
N THR A 280 -12.88 -5.56 10.61
CA THR A 280 -13.10 -6.86 11.27
C THR A 280 -14.52 -7.00 11.85
N LEU A 281 -15.25 -5.90 11.96
CA LEU A 281 -16.59 -5.82 12.57
C LEU A 281 -17.71 -5.62 11.54
N VAL A 282 -17.38 -5.01 10.40
CA VAL A 282 -18.34 -4.63 9.36
C VAL A 282 -17.71 -4.86 7.98
N THR A 283 -18.34 -5.73 7.19
CA THR A 283 -17.89 -6.07 5.83
C THR A 283 -18.63 -5.31 4.74
N SER A 284 -19.79 -4.71 5.05
CA SER A 284 -20.59 -3.94 4.11
C SER A 284 -20.13 -2.49 4.01
N HIS A 285 -19.79 -2.04 2.80
CA HIS A 285 -19.40 -0.65 2.56
C HIS A 285 -20.54 0.35 2.80
N THR A 286 -21.80 -0.04 2.58
CA THR A 286 -22.96 0.82 2.86
C THR A 286 -23.19 0.97 4.35
N GLU A 287 -23.04 -0.10 5.13
CA GLU A 287 -23.09 -0.07 6.60
C GLU A 287 -21.93 0.76 7.16
N LEU A 288 -20.70 0.58 6.65
CA LEU A 288 -19.54 1.39 7.04
C LEU A 288 -19.77 2.88 6.75
N LYS A 289 -20.36 3.23 5.59
CA LYS A 289 -20.72 4.61 5.27
C LYS A 289 -21.76 5.17 6.24
N ALA A 290 -22.80 4.40 6.57
CA ALA A 290 -23.80 4.81 7.55
C ALA A 290 -23.18 5.03 8.94
N ILE A 291 -22.28 4.13 9.37
CA ILE A 291 -21.54 4.24 10.64
C ILE A 291 -20.63 5.47 10.64
N LEU A 292 -19.94 5.78 9.53
CA LEU A 292 -19.10 6.98 9.43
C LEU A 292 -19.93 8.25 9.57
N LEU A 293 -21.06 8.34 8.85
CA LEU A 293 -21.96 9.49 8.93
C LEU A 293 -22.58 9.63 10.33
N ALA A 294 -22.96 8.52 10.96
CA ALA A 294 -23.42 8.50 12.35
C ALA A 294 -22.32 8.96 13.32
N GLY A 295 -21.07 8.55 13.11
CA GLY A 295 -19.93 9.01 13.90
C GLY A 295 -19.68 10.52 13.77
N LEU A 296 -19.77 11.06 12.55
CA LEU A 296 -19.69 12.51 12.29
C LEU A 296 -20.85 13.27 12.95
N ASN A 297 -22.04 12.67 13.03
CA ASN A 297 -23.16 13.23 13.75
C ASN A 297 -22.90 13.30 15.27
N VAL A 298 -22.44 12.19 15.87
CA VAL A 298 -22.07 12.13 17.30
C VAL A 298 -20.95 13.11 17.63
N ALA A 299 -20.05 13.35 16.68
CA ALA A 299 -18.97 14.34 16.77
C ALA A 299 -19.46 15.80 16.65
N GLY A 300 -20.73 16.03 16.28
CA GLY A 300 -21.27 17.36 16.03
C GLY A 300 -20.75 18.02 14.74
N ALA A 301 -20.16 17.24 13.84
CA ALA A 301 -19.62 17.75 12.57
C ALA A 301 -20.68 17.77 11.44
N LEU A 302 -21.73 16.94 11.55
CA LEU A 302 -22.85 16.90 10.63
C LEU A 302 -24.19 16.88 11.39
N PRO A 303 -25.26 17.52 10.86
CA PRO A 303 -26.59 17.45 11.47
C PRO A 303 -27.16 16.03 11.39
N PRO A 304 -28.03 15.63 12.34
CA PRO A 304 -28.63 14.29 12.33
C PRO A 304 -29.62 14.15 11.20
N THR A 305 -29.62 13.00 10.54
CA THR A 305 -30.65 12.62 9.55
C THR A 305 -31.48 11.45 10.10
N PRO A 306 -32.73 11.27 9.64
CA PRO A 306 -33.56 10.13 10.08
C PRO A 306 -32.89 8.77 9.88
N GLU A 307 -32.07 8.63 8.83
CA GLU A 307 -31.33 7.41 8.51
C GLU A 307 -30.15 7.15 9.47
N THR A 308 -29.45 8.20 9.91
CA THR A 308 -28.23 8.08 10.74
C THR A 308 -28.53 8.14 12.23
N ALA A 309 -29.66 8.72 12.63
CA ALA A 309 -30.02 8.94 14.03
C ALA A 309 -30.02 7.67 14.90
N PRO A 310 -30.59 6.52 14.46
CA PRO A 310 -30.57 5.30 15.28
C PRO A 310 -29.15 4.81 15.57
N THR A 311 -28.29 4.76 14.54
CA THR A 311 -26.89 4.36 14.68
C THR A 311 -26.11 5.36 15.53
N ALA A 312 -26.33 6.66 15.35
CA ALA A 312 -25.69 7.71 16.14
C ALA A 312 -26.05 7.60 17.63
N GLN A 313 -27.32 7.33 17.97
CA GLN A 313 -27.77 7.14 19.35
C GLN A 313 -27.09 5.92 20.00
N VAL A 314 -27.00 4.80 19.27
CA VAL A 314 -26.28 3.61 19.75
C VAL A 314 -24.81 3.93 19.99
N LEU A 315 -24.13 4.56 19.02
CA LEU A 315 -22.72 4.95 19.17
C LEU A 315 -22.52 5.88 20.37
N GLN A 316 -23.34 6.91 20.52
CA GLN A 316 -23.25 7.88 21.61
C GLN A 316 -23.40 7.22 22.99
N SER A 317 -24.27 6.21 23.11
CA SER A 317 -24.45 5.47 24.37
C SER A 317 -23.27 4.57 24.76
N ARG A 318 -22.41 4.24 23.79
CA ARG A 318 -21.29 3.29 23.95
C ARG A 318 -19.92 3.97 24.02
N LEU A 319 -19.79 5.18 23.48
CA LEU A 319 -18.55 5.94 23.46
C LEU A 319 -18.35 6.69 24.78
N THR A 320 -17.14 6.62 25.31
CA THR A 320 -16.74 7.38 26.50
C THR A 320 -16.32 8.82 26.13
N PRO A 321 -16.32 9.78 27.08
CA PRO A 321 -15.82 11.13 26.83
C PRO A 321 -14.40 11.16 26.23
N ALA A 322 -13.52 10.27 26.74
CA ALA A 322 -12.14 10.13 26.25
C ALA A 322 -12.04 9.68 24.78
N GLN A 323 -13.06 8.99 24.25
CA GLN A 323 -13.14 8.61 22.83
C GLN A 323 -13.84 9.69 21.99
N LEU A 324 -14.80 10.41 22.57
CA LEU A 324 -15.57 11.45 21.88
C LEU A 324 -14.74 12.69 21.58
N ASP A 325 -13.84 13.12 22.46
CA ASP A 325 -13.08 14.35 22.26
C ASP A 325 -12.07 14.28 21.09
N PRO A 326 -11.29 13.20 20.93
CA PRO A 326 -10.49 12.98 19.72
C PRO A 326 -11.37 12.90 18.46
N LEU A 327 -12.50 12.19 18.53
CA LEU A 327 -13.43 12.06 17.41
C LEU A 327 -13.97 13.42 16.94
N ARG A 328 -14.35 14.31 17.87
CA ARG A 328 -14.78 15.69 17.56
C ARG A 328 -13.71 16.50 16.85
N THR A 329 -12.46 16.35 17.28
CA THR A 329 -11.32 17.06 16.70
C THR A 329 -11.06 16.59 15.27
N ILE A 330 -10.98 15.27 15.06
CA ILE A 330 -10.71 14.68 13.75
C ILE A 330 -11.88 14.95 12.78
N ALA A 331 -13.14 14.90 13.27
CA ALA A 331 -14.31 15.16 12.44
C ALA A 331 -14.34 16.58 11.88
N LYS A 332 -13.92 17.58 12.66
CA LYS A 332 -13.79 18.97 12.18
C LYS A 332 -12.76 19.11 11.07
N GLU A 333 -11.63 18.42 11.19
CA GLU A 333 -10.58 18.44 10.16
C GLU A 333 -10.99 17.65 8.91
N PHE A 334 -11.67 16.51 9.08
CA PHE A 334 -12.22 15.73 7.97
C PHE A 334 -13.18 16.53 7.09
N VAL A 335 -14.13 17.27 7.69
CA VAL A 335 -15.09 18.08 6.92
C VAL A 335 -14.42 19.18 6.11
N LYS A 336 -13.27 19.70 6.57
CA LYS A 336 -12.48 20.70 5.82
C LYS A 336 -11.64 20.06 4.71
N ALA A 337 -11.02 18.91 4.99
CA ALA A 337 -10.03 18.30 4.11
C ALA A 337 -10.66 17.37 3.05
N GLU A 338 -11.57 16.49 3.44
CA GLU A 338 -12.09 15.39 2.61
C GLU A 338 -13.60 15.13 2.80
N PRO A 339 -14.48 16.15 2.65
CA PRO A 339 -15.92 15.99 2.94
C PRO A 339 -16.64 14.94 2.08
N ASN A 340 -16.08 14.60 0.91
CA ASN A 340 -16.64 13.63 -0.03
C ASN A 340 -15.85 12.32 -0.06
N ALA A 341 -15.19 11.94 1.04
CA ALA A 341 -14.38 10.73 1.08
C ALA A 341 -15.18 9.47 0.67
N ASP A 342 -14.60 8.69 -0.23
CA ASP A 342 -15.21 7.46 -0.73
C ASP A 342 -14.82 6.27 0.16
N VAL A 343 -15.79 5.83 0.98
CA VAL A 343 -15.63 4.68 1.89
C VAL A 343 -15.34 3.39 1.12
N LYS A 344 -15.88 3.22 -0.09
CA LYS A 344 -15.58 2.04 -0.92
C LYS A 344 -14.10 2.05 -1.33
N ARG A 345 -13.61 3.20 -1.81
CA ARG A 345 -12.19 3.36 -2.18
C ARG A 345 -11.28 3.17 -0.97
N TRP A 346 -11.68 3.69 0.20
CA TRP A 346 -10.94 3.48 1.44
C TRP A 346 -10.83 1.99 1.81
N ILE A 347 -11.92 1.21 1.77
CA ILE A 347 -11.89 -0.24 2.02
C ILE A 347 -10.92 -0.95 1.07
N GLN A 348 -10.97 -0.59 -0.22
CA GLN A 348 -10.08 -1.15 -1.24
C GLN A 348 -8.60 -0.77 -0.97
N ALA A 349 -8.32 0.46 -0.55
CA ALA A 349 -6.97 0.91 -0.22
C ALA A 349 -6.42 0.20 1.04
N VAL A 350 -7.24 0.02 2.08
CA VAL A 350 -6.86 -0.75 3.28
C VAL A 350 -6.54 -2.20 2.92
N GLU A 351 -7.32 -2.81 2.02
CA GLU A 351 -7.03 -4.16 1.51
C GLU A 351 -5.68 -4.22 0.77
N LEU A 352 -5.34 -3.21 -0.02
CA LEU A 352 -4.02 -3.12 -0.68
C LEU A 352 -2.89 -2.96 0.35
N THR A 353 -3.07 -2.10 1.36
CA THR A 353 -2.13 -1.99 2.51
C THR A 353 -1.94 -3.35 3.20
N ALA A 354 -3.02 -4.13 3.35
CA ALA A 354 -2.94 -5.47 3.93
C ALA A 354 -2.23 -6.48 3.01
N CYS A 355 -2.43 -6.41 1.69
CA CYS A 355 -1.66 -7.20 0.72
C CYS A 355 -0.17 -6.85 0.74
N ARG A 356 0.19 -5.56 0.82
CA ARG A 356 1.59 -5.11 1.02
C ARG A 356 2.17 -5.67 2.31
N THR A 357 1.38 -5.68 3.39
CA THR A 357 1.76 -6.27 4.68
C THR A 357 2.02 -7.77 4.53
N GLY A 358 1.12 -8.52 3.92
CA GLY A 358 1.32 -9.94 3.66
C GLY A 358 2.58 -10.21 2.83
N PHE A 359 2.80 -9.43 1.77
CA PHE A 359 3.98 -9.54 0.93
C PHE A 359 5.28 -9.29 1.70
N LEU A 360 5.29 -8.35 2.64
CA LEU A 360 6.44 -8.09 3.49
C LEU A 360 6.87 -9.34 4.28
N PHE A 361 5.90 -10.12 4.77
CA PHE A 361 6.13 -11.34 5.56
C PHE A 361 6.40 -12.59 4.73
N CYS A 362 6.04 -12.61 3.44
CA CYS A 362 6.45 -13.70 2.55
C CYS A 362 7.69 -13.38 1.71
N ASN A 363 7.98 -12.10 1.48
CA ASN A 363 9.14 -11.59 0.73
C ASN A 363 9.37 -12.29 -0.63
N ASP A 364 8.29 -12.71 -1.29
CA ASP A 364 8.31 -13.42 -2.57
C ASP A 364 7.02 -13.11 -3.34
N LEU A 365 7.16 -12.52 -4.54
CA LEU A 365 6.05 -12.09 -5.38
C LEU A 365 5.22 -13.27 -5.91
N MET A 366 5.85 -14.40 -6.21
CA MET A 366 5.15 -15.60 -6.68
C MET A 366 4.25 -16.15 -5.57
N ILE A 367 4.78 -16.25 -4.35
CA ILE A 367 3.99 -16.69 -3.20
C ILE A 367 2.85 -15.73 -2.92
N ALA A 368 3.11 -14.42 -2.88
CA ALA A 368 2.08 -13.41 -2.65
C ALA A 368 0.97 -13.47 -3.71
N ALA A 369 1.33 -13.57 -5.00
CA ALA A 369 0.37 -13.66 -6.09
C ALA A 369 -0.49 -14.93 -6.00
N GLN A 370 0.12 -16.08 -5.69
CA GLN A 370 -0.60 -17.34 -5.47
C GLN A 370 -1.58 -17.21 -4.29
N MET A 371 -1.15 -16.63 -3.17
CA MET A 371 -2.03 -16.41 -2.02
C MET A 371 -3.20 -15.48 -2.36
N ILE A 372 -2.93 -14.35 -3.01
CA ILE A 372 -3.98 -13.41 -3.46
C ILE A 372 -5.01 -14.08 -4.39
N GLN A 373 -4.58 -14.99 -5.26
CA GLN A 373 -5.48 -15.72 -6.16
C GLN A 373 -6.28 -16.81 -5.43
N SER A 374 -5.70 -17.44 -4.42
CA SER A 374 -6.33 -18.54 -3.68
C SER A 374 -7.32 -18.08 -2.60
N LEU A 375 -7.13 -16.88 -2.07
CA LEU A 375 -7.95 -16.36 -0.97
C LEU A 375 -9.25 -15.74 -1.50
N PRO A 376 -10.39 -15.95 -0.82
CA PRO A 376 -11.61 -15.24 -1.14
C PRO A 376 -11.48 -13.73 -0.85
N PRO A 377 -12.28 -12.88 -1.50
CA PRO A 377 -12.35 -11.47 -1.14
C PRO A 377 -12.89 -11.28 0.29
N GLU A 378 -12.39 -10.29 1.04
CA GLU A 378 -12.92 -9.98 2.39
C GLU A 378 -14.27 -9.29 2.32
N THR A 379 -14.43 -8.45 1.30
CA THR A 379 -15.66 -7.67 1.10
C THR A 379 -16.15 -7.79 -0.34
N PRO A 380 -17.46 -7.62 -0.59
CA PRO A 380 -18.01 -7.64 -1.95
C PRO A 380 -17.46 -6.54 -2.87
N VAL A 381 -16.82 -5.51 -2.30
CA VAL A 381 -16.26 -4.38 -3.05
C VAL A 381 -14.74 -4.46 -3.20
N ASP A 382 -14.11 -5.55 -2.77
CA ASP A 382 -12.67 -5.77 -2.94
C ASP A 382 -12.27 -5.67 -4.41
N LEU A 383 -11.04 -5.20 -4.64
CA LEU A 383 -10.43 -5.25 -5.97
C LEU A 383 -10.21 -6.71 -6.40
N PRO A 384 -10.31 -7.01 -7.72
CA PRO A 384 -10.03 -8.36 -8.20
C PRO A 384 -8.54 -8.72 -7.99
N PRO A 385 -8.19 -10.02 -7.87
CA PRO A 385 -6.82 -10.48 -7.66
C PRO A 385 -5.79 -9.87 -8.62
N LYS A 386 -6.16 -9.66 -9.89
CA LYS A 386 -5.29 -9.07 -10.91
C LYS A 386 -4.85 -7.64 -10.55
N GLU A 387 -5.77 -6.81 -10.05
CA GLU A 387 -5.45 -5.42 -9.66
C GLU A 387 -4.63 -5.40 -8.36
N LYS A 388 -4.93 -6.28 -7.39
CA LYS A 388 -4.12 -6.44 -6.16
C LYS A 388 -2.68 -6.84 -6.50
N ILE A 389 -2.47 -7.78 -7.42
CA ILE A 389 -1.13 -8.22 -7.86
C ILE A 389 -0.41 -7.10 -8.61
N LYS A 390 -1.10 -6.39 -9.50
CA LYS A 390 -0.53 -5.26 -10.25
C LYS A 390 0.01 -4.19 -9.29
N GLU A 391 -0.78 -3.82 -8.28
CA GLU A 391 -0.35 -2.88 -7.24
C GLU A 391 0.86 -3.43 -6.46
N LEU A 392 0.82 -4.70 -6.09
CA LEU A 392 1.90 -5.32 -5.32
C LEU A 392 3.24 -5.35 -6.09
N VAL A 393 3.20 -5.58 -7.40
CA VAL A 393 4.40 -5.49 -8.26
C VAL A 393 4.97 -4.07 -8.24
N LEU A 394 4.13 -3.04 -8.34
CA LEU A 394 4.59 -1.64 -8.23
C LEU A 394 5.18 -1.34 -6.86
N PHE A 395 4.53 -1.79 -5.79
CA PHE A 395 5.05 -1.64 -4.44
C PHE A 395 6.42 -2.32 -4.29
N SER A 396 6.60 -3.52 -4.82
CA SER A 396 7.84 -4.30 -4.69
C SER A 396 9.09 -3.67 -5.32
N VAL A 397 8.90 -2.67 -6.20
CA VAL A 397 10.00 -1.93 -6.84
C VAL A 397 10.04 -0.46 -6.41
N SER A 398 9.26 -0.09 -5.39
CA SER A 398 9.15 1.29 -4.92
C SER A 398 10.15 1.63 -3.82
N GLU A 399 10.49 2.91 -3.71
CA GLU A 399 11.29 3.44 -2.59
C GLU A 399 10.63 3.21 -1.21
N GLN A 400 9.30 3.09 -1.16
CA GLN A 400 8.57 2.73 0.06
C GLN A 400 8.98 1.34 0.56
N TYR A 401 8.94 0.34 -0.34
CA TYR A 401 9.33 -1.02 -0.01
C TYR A 401 10.83 -1.13 0.29
N PHE A 402 11.69 -0.43 -0.44
CA PHE A 402 13.14 -0.47 -0.18
C PHE A 402 13.49 0.04 1.22
N ARG A 403 12.84 1.13 1.68
CA ARG A 403 13.02 1.63 3.05
C ARG A 403 12.53 0.65 4.11
N LEU A 404 11.42 -0.06 3.85
CA LEU A 404 10.93 -1.11 4.75
C LEU A 404 11.89 -2.28 4.84
N ARG A 405 12.45 -2.73 3.71
CA ARG A 405 13.44 -3.81 3.69
C ARG A 405 14.69 -3.45 4.48
N GLU A 406 15.20 -2.24 4.29
CA GLU A 406 16.33 -1.74 5.07
C GLU A 406 16.02 -1.70 6.57
N PHE A 407 14.88 -1.09 6.94
CA PHE A 407 14.48 -0.94 8.34
C PHE A 407 14.26 -2.28 9.05
N LEU A 408 13.65 -3.25 8.37
CA LEU A 408 13.35 -4.56 8.94
C LEU A 408 14.51 -5.56 8.83
N GLY A 409 15.64 -5.17 8.22
CA GLY A 409 16.80 -6.05 8.06
C GLY A 409 16.62 -7.14 7.00
N LEU A 410 15.74 -6.91 6.01
CA LEU A 410 15.46 -7.83 4.91
C LEU A 410 16.43 -7.72 3.74
N ARG A 411 17.38 -6.78 3.79
CA ARG A 411 18.35 -6.58 2.70
C ARG A 411 19.12 -7.85 2.39
N ILE A 412 19.33 -8.11 1.10
CA ILE A 412 20.22 -9.17 0.68
C ILE A 412 21.64 -8.92 1.20
N ARG A 413 22.36 -10.00 1.46
CA ARG A 413 23.77 -9.97 1.88
C ARG A 413 24.60 -10.36 0.66
N ILE A 414 25.38 -9.41 0.16
CA ILE A 414 26.27 -9.59 -0.99
C ILE A 414 27.69 -9.79 -0.52
#